data_AF-A0A7C6WA91-F1
#
_entry.id   AF-A0A7C6WA91-F1
#
_cell.length_a   1.000
_cell.length_b   1.000
_cell.length_c   1.000
_cell.angle_alpha   90.00
_cell.angle_beta   90.00
_cell.angle_gamma   90.00
#
_symmetry.space_group_name_H-M   'P 1'
#
loop_
_entity.id
_entity.type
_entity.pdbx_description
1 polymer ?
#
loop_
_entity_poly.entity_id
_entity_poly.type
_entity_poly.pdbx_seq_one_letter_code
_entity_poly.pdbx_strand_id
1 'polypeptide(L)'
;MVISWRRNKWVRLFFWGVVMVILLGFLIGLTLLLLDSLNIIDVEALREDWHQRLRPGSGEKEFSQEPEKVDLLEKEIAELKGENTSLRGELAEKSRELLGLLQELEEVREKLRELEEEKQRRVHIGEVYGKMRPQEAAAILGRLSDGEAVEILMALEAEQAGQILAKMDPGKAAALTKAMNCPKGGD
;
A
#
# COMPACT_ATOMS: atom_id res chain seq x y z
N MET A 1 0.82 -48.50 -70.20
CA MET A 1 -0.37 -47.76 -70.65
C MET A 1 -0.40 -46.44 -69.88
N VAL A 2 0.18 -45.38 -70.45
CA VAL A 2 0.37 -44.09 -69.78
C VAL A 2 -0.75 -43.15 -70.22
N ILE A 3 -1.71 -42.90 -69.33
CA ILE A 3 -2.90 -42.09 -69.63
C ILE A 3 -2.50 -40.60 -69.66
N SER A 4 -2.52 -40.02 -70.85
CA SER A 4 -2.13 -38.62 -71.12
C SER A 4 -3.32 -37.66 -70.94
N TRP A 5 -3.50 -37.14 -69.72
CA TRP A 5 -4.59 -36.21 -69.37
C TRP A 5 -4.16 -34.72 -69.33
N ARG A 6 -3.38 -34.26 -70.32
CA ARG A 6 -2.70 -32.94 -70.24
C ARG A 6 -3.29 -31.81 -71.10
N ARG A 7 -4.60 -31.81 -71.45
CA ARG A 7 -5.17 -30.67 -72.21
C ARG A 7 -6.65 -30.31 -71.97
N ASN A 8 -7.22 -30.59 -70.80
CA ASN A 8 -8.55 -30.08 -70.43
C ASN A 8 -8.46 -29.09 -69.26
N LYS A 9 -8.69 -27.79 -69.53
CA LYS A 9 -8.66 -26.72 -68.51
C LYS A 9 -9.64 -26.98 -67.35
N TRP A 10 -10.79 -27.59 -67.65
CA TRP A 10 -11.82 -27.95 -66.68
C TRP A 10 -11.39 -29.01 -65.67
N VAL A 11 -10.59 -29.99 -66.10
CA VAL A 11 -10.07 -31.02 -65.20
C VAL A 11 -9.07 -30.41 -64.23
N ARG A 12 -8.18 -29.55 -64.75
CA ARG A 12 -7.23 -28.84 -63.90
C ARG A 12 -7.93 -28.01 -62.84
N LEU A 13 -9.01 -27.31 -63.19
CA LEU A 13 -9.81 -26.53 -62.24
C LEU A 13 -10.52 -27.41 -61.20
N PHE A 14 -11.09 -28.55 -61.62
CA PHE A 14 -11.70 -29.51 -60.69
C PHE A 14 -10.66 -30.08 -59.71
N PHE A 15 -9.50 -30.48 -60.23
CA PHE A 15 -8.41 -31.00 -59.41
C PHE A 15 -7.86 -29.91 -58.46
N TRP A 16 -7.77 -28.66 -58.90
CA TRP A 16 -7.36 -27.53 -58.06
C TRP A 16 -8.40 -27.20 -56.99
N GLY A 17 -9.69 -27.32 -57.30
CA GLY A 17 -10.76 -27.16 -56.32
C GLY A 17 -10.70 -28.21 -55.22
N VAL A 18 -10.49 -29.48 -55.59
CA VAL A 18 -10.31 -30.57 -54.61
C VAL A 18 -9.05 -30.35 -53.77
N VAL A 19 -7.94 -29.97 -54.40
CA VAL A 19 -6.69 -29.63 -53.68
C VAL A 19 -6.89 -28.43 -52.75
N MET A 20 -7.68 -27.43 -53.15
CA MET A 20 -7.97 -26.26 -52.33
C MET A 20 -8.83 -26.61 -51.10
N VAL A 21 -9.82 -27.50 -51.24
CA VAL A 21 -10.62 -28.00 -50.11
C VAL A 21 -9.76 -28.81 -49.13
N ILE A 22 -8.87 -29.66 -49.65
CA ILE A 22 -7.93 -30.43 -48.81
C ILE A 22 -6.97 -29.49 -48.08
N LEU A 23 -6.41 -28.49 -48.78
CA LEU A 23 -5.54 -27.48 -48.17
C LEU A 23 -6.27 -26.66 -47.11
N LEU A 24 -7.52 -26.28 -47.35
CA LEU A 24 -8.33 -25.55 -46.39
C LEU A 24 -8.59 -26.40 -45.13
N GLY A 25 -8.94 -27.67 -45.30
CA GLY A 25 -9.10 -28.59 -44.18
C GLY A 25 -7.81 -28.77 -43.38
N PHE A 26 -6.67 -28.86 -44.07
CA PHE A 26 -5.36 -28.95 -43.43
C PHE A 26 -5.01 -27.67 -42.66
N LEU A 27 -5.32 -26.50 -43.23
CA LEU A 27 -5.13 -25.20 -42.57
C LEU A 27 -5.96 -25.10 -41.30
N ILE A 28 -7.25 -25.48 -41.37
CA ILE A 28 -8.16 -25.49 -40.22
C ILE A 28 -7.64 -26.45 -39.14
N GLY A 29 -7.25 -27.67 -39.52
CA GLY A 29 -6.67 -28.64 -38.58
C GLY A 29 -5.39 -28.12 -37.92
N LEU A 30 -4.50 -27.48 -38.68
CA LEU A 30 -3.24 -26.95 -38.17
C LEU A 30 -3.45 -25.74 -37.24
N THR A 31 -4.44 -24.90 -37.54
CA THR A 31 -4.85 -23.82 -36.62
C THR A 31 -5.40 -24.36 -35.31
N LEU A 32 -6.22 -25.42 -35.34
CA LEU A 32 -6.78 -26.03 -34.14
C LEU A 32 -5.70 -26.68 -33.27
N LEU A 33 -4.71 -27.35 -33.89
CA LEU A 33 -3.57 -27.93 -33.19
C LEU A 33 -2.67 -26.87 -32.52
N LEU A 34 -2.48 -25.71 -33.17
CA LEU A 34 -1.75 -24.59 -32.57
C LEU A 34 -2.52 -23.95 -31.40
N LEU A 35 -3.84 -23.85 -31.50
CA LEU A 35 -4.71 -23.30 -30.45
C LEU A 35 -4.78 -24.21 -29.21
N ASP A 36 -4.77 -25.53 -29.42
CA ASP A 36 -4.67 -26.56 -28.37
C ASP A 36 -3.35 -26.46 -27.60
N SER A 37 -2.23 -26.36 -28.32
CA SER A 37 -0.88 -26.21 -27.75
C SER A 37 -0.73 -24.95 -26.88
N LEU A 38 -1.53 -23.91 -27.15
CA LEU A 38 -1.56 -22.67 -26.37
C LEU A 38 -2.56 -22.71 -25.19
N ASN A 39 -3.26 -23.83 -24.96
CA ASN A 39 -4.26 -24.03 -23.91
C ASN A 39 -5.41 -22.99 -23.93
N ILE A 40 -5.74 -22.46 -25.11
CA ILE A 40 -6.80 -21.46 -25.30
C ILE A 40 -8.13 -22.15 -25.62
N ILE A 41 -8.09 -23.28 -26.32
CA ILE A 41 -9.27 -24.05 -26.74
C ILE A 41 -9.01 -25.52 -26.41
N ASP A 42 -9.94 -26.15 -25.71
CA ASP A 42 -9.93 -27.58 -25.43
C ASP A 42 -10.50 -28.34 -26.64
N VAL A 43 -9.61 -28.92 -27.45
CA VAL A 43 -9.98 -29.62 -28.70
C VAL A 43 -10.79 -30.89 -28.41
N GLU A 44 -10.64 -31.48 -27.23
CA GLU A 44 -11.36 -32.67 -26.82
C GLU A 44 -12.83 -32.35 -26.53
N ALA A 45 -13.11 -31.21 -25.88
CA ALA A 45 -14.47 -30.69 -25.71
C ALA A 45 -15.16 -30.35 -27.05
N LEU A 46 -14.41 -29.81 -28.02
CA LEU A 46 -14.94 -29.44 -29.33
C LEU A 46 -15.31 -30.67 -30.18
N ARG A 47 -14.56 -31.75 -30.04
CA ARG A 47 -14.82 -33.03 -30.73
C ARG A 47 -16.11 -33.68 -30.23
N GLU A 48 -16.34 -33.67 -28.92
CA GLU A 48 -17.55 -34.21 -28.30
C GLU A 48 -18.81 -33.41 -28.71
N ASP A 49 -18.74 -32.09 -28.76
CA ASP A 49 -19.85 -31.22 -29.22
C ASP A 49 -20.18 -31.47 -30.71
N TRP A 50 -19.17 -31.68 -31.56
CA TRP A 50 -19.38 -32.00 -32.97
C TRP A 50 -20.07 -33.36 -33.18
N HIS A 51 -19.71 -34.37 -32.37
CA HIS A 51 -20.37 -35.68 -32.42
C HIS A 51 -21.84 -35.63 -31.98
N GLN A 52 -22.23 -34.70 -31.08
CA GLN A 52 -23.64 -34.49 -30.74
C GLN A 52 -24.42 -33.79 -31.84
N ARG A 53 -23.85 -32.77 -32.47
CA ARG A 53 -24.55 -31.95 -33.47
C ARG A 53 -24.78 -32.66 -34.80
N LEU A 54 -24.01 -33.70 -35.12
CA LEU A 54 -24.13 -34.43 -36.40
C LEU A 54 -25.03 -35.68 -36.37
N ARG A 55 -25.73 -35.99 -35.28
CA ARG A 55 -26.80 -37.01 -35.30
C ARG A 55 -28.03 -36.44 -36.01
N PRO A 56 -28.46 -36.98 -37.17
CA PRO A 56 -29.67 -36.52 -37.83
C PRO A 56 -30.89 -37.07 -37.07
N GLY A 57 -31.65 -36.18 -36.45
CA GLY A 57 -33.05 -36.38 -36.10
C GLY A 57 -33.39 -37.42 -35.02
N SER A 58 -33.38 -36.98 -33.76
CA SER A 58 -34.48 -37.26 -32.83
C SER A 58 -34.45 -36.19 -31.74
N GLY A 59 -35.51 -35.40 -31.67
CA GLY A 59 -35.80 -34.58 -30.49
C GLY A 59 -35.79 -35.44 -29.23
N GLU A 60 -35.65 -34.77 -28.09
CA GLU A 60 -35.56 -35.33 -26.75
C GLU A 60 -34.18 -35.92 -26.40
N LYS A 61 -33.31 -35.03 -25.93
CA LYS A 61 -32.52 -35.31 -24.73
C LYS A 61 -32.90 -34.27 -23.69
N GLU A 62 -33.93 -34.64 -22.93
CA GLU A 62 -34.09 -34.40 -21.49
C GLU A 62 -33.20 -33.28 -20.91
N PHE A 63 -33.76 -32.08 -20.93
CA PHE A 63 -33.54 -31.10 -19.88
C PHE A 63 -34.10 -31.69 -18.58
N SER A 64 -33.35 -32.57 -17.92
CA SER A 64 -33.79 -33.26 -16.70
C SER A 64 -32.68 -33.38 -15.65
N GLN A 65 -31.75 -32.43 -15.65
CA GLN A 65 -30.80 -32.23 -14.55
C GLN A 65 -30.54 -30.74 -14.32
N GLU A 66 -31.50 -29.96 -13.83
CA GLU A 66 -31.15 -28.59 -13.41
C GLU A 66 -31.98 -27.90 -12.32
N PRO A 67 -32.86 -28.54 -11.50
CA PRO A 67 -33.32 -27.86 -10.27
C PRO A 67 -32.25 -27.93 -9.16
N GLU A 68 -31.59 -29.07 -8.99
CA GLU A 68 -30.63 -29.28 -7.89
C GLU A 68 -29.33 -28.47 -8.08
N LYS A 69 -28.81 -28.37 -9.31
CA LYS A 69 -27.63 -27.54 -9.61
C LYS A 69 -27.93 -26.05 -9.47
N VAL A 70 -29.14 -25.61 -9.84
CA VAL A 70 -29.56 -24.21 -9.68
C VAL A 70 -29.68 -23.87 -8.19
N ASP A 71 -30.28 -24.74 -7.38
CA ASP A 71 -30.33 -24.58 -5.91
C ASP A 71 -28.94 -24.53 -5.27
N LEU A 72 -28.01 -25.37 -5.73
CA LEU A 72 -26.62 -25.37 -5.24
C LEU A 72 -25.89 -24.08 -5.62
N LEU A 73 -26.03 -23.62 -6.87
CA LEU A 73 -25.44 -22.36 -7.34
C LEU A 73 -26.05 -21.14 -6.65
N GLU A 74 -27.35 -21.14 -6.36
CA GLU A 74 -28.02 -20.07 -5.62
C GLU A 74 -27.51 -19.98 -4.17
N LYS A 75 -27.28 -21.12 -3.51
CA LYS A 75 -26.65 -21.18 -2.19
C LYS A 75 -25.22 -20.63 -2.22
N GLU A 76 -24.41 -21.05 -3.19
CA GLU A 76 -23.05 -20.57 -3.34
C GLU A 76 -22.99 -19.06 -3.62
N ILE A 77 -23.90 -18.53 -4.47
CA ILE A 77 -24.02 -17.09 -4.70
C ILE A 77 -24.44 -16.35 -3.43
N ALA A 78 -25.33 -16.92 -2.62
CA ALA A 78 -25.75 -16.33 -1.36
C ALA A 78 -24.60 -16.30 -0.33
N GLU A 79 -23.84 -17.39 -0.22
CA GLU A 79 -22.65 -17.48 0.63
C GLU A 79 -21.56 -16.49 0.18
N LEU A 80 -21.21 -16.47 -1.11
CA LEU A 80 -20.23 -15.54 -1.68
C LEU A 80 -20.65 -14.08 -1.50
N LYS A 81 -21.95 -13.77 -1.63
CA LYS A 81 -22.47 -12.42 -1.34
C LYS A 81 -22.33 -12.08 0.14
N GLY A 82 -22.63 -13.03 1.04
CA GLY A 82 -22.43 -12.87 2.48
C GLY A 82 -20.97 -12.60 2.83
N GLU A 83 -20.05 -13.41 2.31
CA GLU A 83 -18.62 -13.21 2.48
C GLU A 83 -18.15 -11.86 1.94
N ASN A 84 -18.61 -11.46 0.74
CA ASN A 84 -18.26 -10.16 0.16
C ASN A 84 -18.75 -9.00 1.04
N THR A 85 -19.95 -9.11 1.63
CA THR A 85 -20.45 -8.09 2.56
C THR A 85 -19.64 -8.03 3.86
N SER A 86 -19.23 -9.18 4.40
CA SER A 86 -18.36 -9.25 5.59
C SER A 86 -17.00 -8.62 5.31
N LEU A 87 -16.35 -9.02 4.22
CA LEU A 87 -15.05 -8.49 3.79
C LEU A 87 -15.10 -6.98 3.54
N ARG A 88 -16.20 -6.47 2.95
CA ARG A 88 -16.41 -5.02 2.81
C ARG A 88 -16.56 -4.32 4.15
N GLY A 89 -17.23 -4.94 5.12
CA GLY A 89 -17.36 -4.44 6.48
C GLY A 89 -16.00 -4.32 7.17
N GLU A 90 -15.23 -5.40 7.16
CA GLU A 90 -13.86 -5.43 7.73
C GLU A 90 -12.93 -4.43 7.05
N LEU A 91 -13.01 -4.30 5.72
CA LEU A 91 -12.21 -3.33 4.98
C LEU A 91 -12.59 -1.89 5.36
N ALA A 92 -13.87 -1.60 5.55
CA ALA A 92 -14.34 -0.30 5.98
C ALA A 92 -13.90 0.03 7.42
N GLU A 93 -13.91 -0.96 8.32
CA GLU A 93 -13.43 -0.83 9.68
C GLU A 93 -11.92 -0.56 9.73
N LYS A 94 -11.12 -1.41 9.07
CA LYS A 94 -9.66 -1.20 8.95
C LYS A 94 -9.32 0.13 8.31
N SER A 95 -10.10 0.57 7.32
CA SER A 95 -9.90 1.89 6.70
C SER A 95 -10.14 3.02 7.69
N ARG A 96 -11.14 2.91 8.58
CA ARG A 96 -11.36 3.90 9.64
C ARG A 96 -10.26 3.88 10.68
N GLU A 97 -9.82 2.69 11.09
CA GLU A 97 -8.72 2.52 12.04
C GLU A 97 -7.43 3.12 11.49
N LEU A 98 -7.08 2.84 10.22
CA LEU A 98 -5.92 3.43 9.55
C LEU A 98 -5.99 4.96 9.52
N LEU A 99 -7.16 5.54 9.24
CA LEU A 99 -7.33 7.00 9.26
C LEU A 99 -7.11 7.57 10.67
N GLY A 100 -7.62 6.90 11.71
CA GLY A 100 -7.39 7.31 13.11
C GLY A 100 -5.92 7.24 13.50
N LEU A 101 -5.25 6.14 13.16
CA LEU A 101 -3.82 5.96 13.42
C LEU A 101 -2.96 6.98 12.67
N LEU A 102 -3.34 7.35 11.44
CA LEU A 102 -2.63 8.39 10.68
C LEU A 102 -2.75 9.76 11.34
N GLN A 103 -3.92 10.10 11.89
CA GLN A 103 -4.13 11.35 12.63
C GLN A 103 -3.29 11.38 13.91
N GLU A 104 -3.33 10.31 14.70
CA GLU A 104 -2.53 10.21 15.93
C GLU A 104 -1.02 10.31 15.64
N LEU A 105 -0.57 9.66 14.56
CA LEU A 105 0.83 9.72 14.13
C LEU A 105 1.23 11.15 13.74
N GLU A 106 0.36 11.89 13.05
CA GLU A 106 0.60 13.29 12.69
C GLU A 106 0.68 14.18 13.94
N GLU A 107 -0.25 14.02 14.89
CA GLU A 107 -0.21 14.75 16.17
C GLU A 107 1.06 14.47 16.98
N VAL A 108 1.49 13.22 17.06
CA VAL A 108 2.71 12.83 17.76
C VAL A 108 3.94 13.40 17.06
N ARG A 109 3.97 13.41 15.73
CA ARG A 109 5.06 14.02 14.96
C ARG A 109 5.17 15.51 15.18
N GLU A 110 4.06 16.23 15.22
CA GLU A 110 4.06 17.67 15.50
C GLU A 110 4.57 17.95 16.91
N LYS A 111 4.09 17.22 17.93
CA LYS A 111 4.61 17.34 19.31
C LYS A 111 6.10 17.05 19.41
N LEU A 112 6.59 16.03 18.69
CA LEU A 112 8.02 15.73 18.65
C LEU A 112 8.82 16.86 18.00
N ARG A 113 8.33 17.43 16.89
CA ARG A 113 8.97 18.56 16.22
C ARG A 113 9.05 19.78 17.14
N GLU A 114 7.95 20.12 17.82
CA GLU A 114 7.92 21.23 18.79
C GLU A 114 8.93 21.02 19.92
N LEU A 115 8.99 19.80 20.47
CA LEU A 115 9.92 19.45 21.54
C LEU A 115 11.39 19.49 21.07
N GLU A 116 11.66 19.03 19.85
CA GLU A 116 13.00 19.11 19.23
C GLU A 116 13.42 20.56 18.99
N GLU A 117 12.54 21.40 18.45
CA GLU A 117 12.80 22.82 18.28
C GLU A 117 13.04 23.52 19.62
N GLU A 118 12.25 23.20 20.65
CA GLU A 118 12.44 23.74 21.98
C GLU A 118 13.78 23.31 22.57
N LYS A 119 14.15 22.05 22.42
CA LYS A 119 15.45 21.53 22.82
C LYS A 119 16.58 22.24 22.09
N GLN A 120 16.48 22.44 20.77
CA GLN A 120 17.48 23.17 20.00
C GLN A 120 17.59 24.63 20.42
N ARG A 121 16.46 25.31 20.67
CA ARG A 121 16.46 26.68 21.22
C ARG A 121 17.17 26.74 22.56
N ARG A 122 16.88 25.80 23.48
CA ARG A 122 17.54 25.72 24.79
C ARG A 122 19.06 25.52 24.63
N VAL A 123 19.48 24.57 23.79
CA VAL A 123 20.91 24.33 23.51
C VAL A 123 21.58 25.59 22.95
N HIS A 124 20.97 26.25 21.98
CA HIS A 124 21.52 27.47 21.38
C HIS A 124 21.67 28.59 22.42
N ILE A 125 20.66 28.79 23.28
CA ILE A 125 20.72 29.76 24.38
C ILE A 125 21.87 29.42 25.34
N GLY A 126 22.00 28.16 25.74
CA GLY A 126 23.11 27.69 26.57
C GLY A 126 24.47 27.99 25.94
N GLU A 127 24.64 27.70 24.65
CA GLU A 127 25.88 28.00 23.93
C GLU A 127 26.21 29.50 23.87
N VAL A 128 25.22 30.35 23.63
CA VAL A 128 25.41 31.81 23.54
C VAL A 128 25.89 32.37 24.88
N TYR A 129 25.20 32.00 25.97
CA TYR A 129 25.58 32.46 27.31
C TYR A 129 26.85 31.79 27.83
N GLY A 130 27.13 30.54 27.43
CA GLY A 130 28.31 29.80 27.84
C GLY A 130 29.60 30.33 27.20
N LYS A 131 29.51 30.89 25.99
CA LYS A 131 30.61 31.59 25.31
C LYS A 131 30.83 33.03 25.83
N MET A 132 29.89 33.56 26.61
CA MET A 132 29.96 34.90 27.17
C MET A 132 30.87 34.94 28.41
N ARG A 133 31.47 36.10 28.70
CA ARG A 133 32.26 36.26 29.94
C ARG A 133 31.34 36.09 31.16
N PRO A 134 31.72 35.31 32.18
CA PRO A 134 30.84 35.01 33.32
C PRO A 134 30.30 36.25 34.04
N GLN A 135 31.09 37.33 34.13
CA GLN A 135 30.69 38.60 34.72
C GLN A 135 29.59 39.31 33.92
N GLU A 136 29.64 39.26 32.60
CA GLU A 136 28.64 39.89 31.72
C GLU A 136 27.35 39.08 31.71
N ALA A 137 27.46 37.76 31.62
CA ALA A 137 26.33 36.86 31.74
C ALA A 137 25.62 37.04 33.09
N ALA A 138 26.35 37.13 34.20
CA ALA A 138 25.78 37.39 35.52
C ALA A 138 25.03 38.74 35.59
N ALA A 139 25.58 39.79 34.96
CA ALA A 139 24.95 41.10 34.91
C ALA A 139 23.65 41.11 34.08
N ILE A 140 23.60 40.34 32.99
CA ILE A 140 22.40 40.20 32.14
C ILE A 140 21.35 39.36 32.87
N LEU A 141 21.71 38.15 33.33
CA LEU A 141 20.80 37.25 34.03
C LEU A 141 20.25 37.85 35.33
N GLY A 142 21.04 38.69 36.02
CA GLY A 142 20.58 39.41 37.20
C GLY A 142 19.44 40.40 36.95
N ARG A 143 19.23 40.81 35.69
CA ARG A 143 18.15 41.72 35.27
C ARG A 143 16.93 41.00 34.71
N LEU A 144 17.02 39.68 34.48
CA LEU A 144 15.91 38.87 34.02
C LEU A 144 14.99 38.46 35.18
N SER A 145 13.80 37.97 34.83
CA SER A 145 12.96 37.30 35.81
C SER A 145 13.62 36.01 36.32
N ASP A 146 13.28 35.59 37.53
CA ASP A 146 13.87 34.37 38.11
C ASP A 146 13.59 33.13 37.25
N GLY A 147 12.43 33.08 36.60
CA GLY A 147 12.05 31.99 35.69
C GLY A 147 12.93 31.92 34.45
N GLU A 148 13.15 33.03 33.77
CA GLU A 148 13.98 33.10 32.55
C GLU A 148 15.45 32.83 32.87
N ALA A 149 15.94 33.40 33.98
CA ALA A 149 17.32 33.18 34.41
C ALA A 149 17.58 31.71 34.75
N VAL A 150 16.62 31.02 35.40
CA VAL A 150 16.69 29.58 35.66
C VAL A 150 16.72 28.78 34.38
N GLU A 151 15.86 29.08 33.40
CA GLU A 151 15.82 28.36 32.12
C GLU A 151 17.15 28.45 31.36
N ILE A 152 17.79 29.62 31.35
CA ILE A 152 19.11 29.81 30.74
C ILE A 152 20.20 29.09 31.55
N LEU A 153 20.18 29.19 32.89
CA LEU A 153 21.16 28.52 33.76
C LEU A 153 21.09 27.00 33.66
N MET A 154 19.89 26.43 33.48
CA MET A 154 19.71 25.00 33.27
C MET A 154 20.12 24.53 31.87
N ALA A 155 20.20 25.44 30.90
CA ALA A 155 20.69 25.15 29.56
C ALA A 155 22.23 25.20 29.44
N LEU A 156 22.92 25.73 30.44
CA LEU A 156 24.37 25.84 30.50
C LEU A 156 25.03 24.56 31.04
N GLU A 157 26.32 24.37 30.72
CA GLU A 157 27.11 23.35 31.40
C GLU A 157 27.28 23.71 32.89
N ALA A 158 27.34 22.69 33.76
CA ALA A 158 27.38 22.89 35.21
C ALA A 158 28.53 23.79 35.67
N GLU A 159 29.70 23.70 35.01
CA GLU A 159 30.85 24.55 35.31
C GLU A 159 30.57 26.02 34.94
N GLN A 160 30.01 26.27 33.75
CA GLN A 160 29.68 27.62 33.28
C GLN A 160 28.62 28.27 34.17
N ALA A 161 27.55 27.52 34.50
CA ALA A 161 26.52 27.99 35.42
C ALA A 161 27.10 28.34 36.80
N GLY A 162 28.00 27.49 37.33
CA GLY A 162 28.70 27.75 38.58
C GLY A 162 29.57 29.01 38.55
N GLN A 163 30.32 29.21 37.46
CA GLN A 163 31.14 30.41 37.27
C GLN A 163 30.29 31.69 37.18
N ILE A 164 29.12 31.63 36.52
CA ILE A 164 28.20 32.77 36.40
C ILE A 164 27.55 33.09 37.75
N LEU A 165 27.05 32.08 38.48
CA LEU A 165 26.48 32.25 39.82
C LEU A 165 27.51 32.87 40.78
N ALA A 166 28.78 32.47 40.68
CA ALA A 166 29.87 33.03 41.49
C ALA A 166 30.19 34.50 41.20
N LYS A 167 29.75 35.04 40.05
CA LYS A 167 29.89 36.47 39.69
C LYS A 167 28.62 37.28 39.90
N MET A 168 27.55 36.66 40.38
CA MET A 168 26.26 37.29 40.66
C MET A 168 26.18 37.77 42.11
N ASP A 169 25.20 38.62 42.42
CA ASP A 169 24.83 38.94 43.80
C ASP A 169 24.47 37.65 44.59
N PRO A 170 25.01 37.44 45.81
CA PRO A 170 24.77 36.23 46.58
C PRO A 170 23.30 35.95 46.88
N GLY A 171 22.49 37.00 47.11
CA GLY A 171 21.06 36.86 47.37
C GLY A 171 20.30 36.39 46.13
N LYS A 172 20.61 37.00 44.97
CA LYS A 172 20.05 36.58 43.68
C LYS A 172 20.47 35.15 43.31
N ALA A 173 21.75 34.80 43.49
CA ALA A 173 22.24 33.45 43.22
C ALA A 173 21.51 32.40 44.07
N ALA A 174 21.33 32.65 45.37
CA ALA A 174 20.58 31.76 46.25
C ALA A 174 19.11 31.59 45.83
N ALA A 175 18.46 32.68 45.40
CA ALA A 175 17.10 32.64 44.88
C ALA A 175 16.98 31.77 43.62
N LEU A 176 17.90 31.93 42.66
CA LEU A 176 17.92 31.13 41.43
C LEU A 176 18.22 29.66 41.70
N THR A 177 19.16 29.34 42.60
CA THR A 177 19.43 27.95 43.00
C THR A 177 18.21 27.31 43.68
N LYS A 178 17.50 28.06 44.52
CA LYS A 178 16.24 27.58 45.11
C LYS A 178 15.17 27.33 44.04
N ALA A 179 15.05 28.23 43.07
CA ALA A 179 14.10 28.09 41.98
C ALA A 179 14.44 26.91 41.05
N MET A 180 15.71 26.59 40.82
CA MET A 180 16.13 25.38 40.09
C MET A 180 15.74 24.08 40.81
N ASN A 181 15.81 24.06 42.14
CA ASN A 181 15.47 22.89 42.94
C ASN A 181 13.96 22.75 43.21
N CYS A 182 13.16 23.76 42.88
CA CYS A 182 11.72 23.75 43.07
C CYS A 182 11.06 23.44 41.72
N PRO A 183 10.56 22.22 41.49
CA PRO A 183 9.93 21.86 40.22
C PRO A 183 8.73 22.78 39.98
N LYS A 184 8.70 23.47 38.84
CA LYS A 184 7.48 24.12 38.31
C LYS A 184 6.46 23.02 38.00
N GLY A 185 5.66 22.63 38.99
CA GLY A 185 4.68 21.53 38.87
C GLY A 185 3.93 21.23 40.17
N GLY A 186 3.61 22.28 40.94
CA GLY A 186 2.81 22.19 42.16
C GLY A 186 1.67 23.20 42.11
N ASP A 187 0.80 23.05 41.10
CA ASP A 187 -0.62 23.44 41.07
C ASP A 187 -1.33 22.50 40.08
#